data_AF-A0A3D8MFF4-F1
#
_entry.id   AF-A0A3D8MFF4-F1
#
_cell.length_a   1.000
_cell.length_b   1.000
_cell.length_c   1.000
_cell.angle_alpha   90.00
_cell.angle_beta   90.00
_cell.angle_gamma   90.00
#
_symmetry.space_group_name_H-M   'P 1'
#
loop_
_entity.id
_entity.type
_entity.pdbx_description
1 polymer ?
#
loop_
_entity_poly.entity_id
_entity_poly.type
_entity_poly.pdbx_seq_one_letter_code
_entity_poly.pdbx_strand_id
1 'polypeptide(L)'
;MKRMLMMGLVGLLISMPLCSQELQRFTPVPGAQDYPRGVEISDTYRVLVKPASDPASWQAELHQTATYRLWPDYVDPETLPAKHKNTAVHVAQVDTDVRLRVRVEWLGSQKVRKLVLKPSRYKEMHQSRQSGQDWVEFELDPYEVTRHVLVEVNPPEKDTDALQDGLMFFLNPPSRPPAGKILVLPAGVINEKSPYLDELNRLLVDANSPWDGLYIPQNTIIDGRVDIRKPGFKVTGRGMIIGSRWPFAKSTPGWRDRYPSYISPEGEWVRPLLSFKANEGDDDPRSYFEGVLVAHPYHFCVGWAYLNENLKTFGWRFSSDGVHGHIKRGSFMRVNDDATYASSGLIEDNSYWGMVNGAAFQLGWGLKADNDATVYVRRSNILRGEWDNTVDTGLDMLGAPEGVPRPDVKTVSANRGVFAGTYRTGGAYTVRNKHFEDIVIDAQVNRLFYLGSRSEKVSYQNITFKDIHFAKSPSYENVVNVLSGGQIIDGMVFDNVTVEGEPLQSLEDLEPLEARNIQGVTFR
;
A
#
# COMPACT_ATOMS: atom_id res chain seq x y z
N MET A 1 -40.14 17.79 -63.21
CA MET A 1 -39.48 16.46 -63.28
C MET A 1 -37.98 16.62 -63.06
N LYS A 2 -37.48 16.42 -61.84
CA LYS A 2 -36.04 16.37 -61.53
C LYS A 2 -35.76 15.00 -60.92
N ARG A 3 -34.95 14.19 -61.60
CA ARG A 3 -34.49 12.89 -61.12
C ARG A 3 -33.46 13.10 -60.01
N MET A 4 -33.72 12.52 -58.85
CA MET A 4 -32.83 12.53 -57.70
C MET A 4 -31.98 11.25 -57.77
N LEU A 5 -30.68 11.44 -57.94
CA LEU A 5 -29.68 10.36 -58.07
C LEU A 5 -29.37 9.84 -56.66
N MET A 6 -29.66 8.56 -56.41
CA MET A 6 -29.36 7.88 -55.15
C MET A 6 -27.92 7.35 -55.24
N MET A 7 -26.98 7.99 -54.56
CA MET A 7 -25.58 7.56 -54.48
C MET A 7 -25.45 6.52 -53.37
N GLY A 8 -25.20 5.26 -53.73
CA GLY A 8 -24.97 4.16 -52.79
C GLY A 8 -23.63 4.31 -52.08
N LEU A 9 -23.68 4.43 -50.75
CA LEU A 9 -22.51 4.42 -49.87
C LEU A 9 -22.10 2.96 -49.65
N VAL A 10 -21.06 2.51 -50.36
CA VAL A 10 -20.41 1.21 -50.08
C VAL A 10 -19.51 1.40 -48.86
N GLY A 11 -20.00 1.01 -47.69
CA GLY A 11 -19.22 0.97 -46.46
C GLY A 11 -18.21 -0.17 -46.51
N LEU A 12 -16.95 0.17 -46.74
CA LEU A 12 -15.83 -0.76 -46.58
C LEU A 12 -15.61 -1.00 -45.08
N LEU A 13 -16.10 -2.12 -44.55
CA LEU A 13 -15.74 -2.61 -43.22
C LEU A 13 -14.27 -3.03 -43.25
N ILE A 14 -13.37 -2.11 -42.92
CA ILE A 14 -11.99 -2.45 -42.60
C ILE A 14 -12.03 -3.15 -41.24
N SER A 15 -12.05 -4.49 -41.25
CA SER A 15 -11.72 -5.26 -40.06
C SER A 15 -10.28 -4.92 -39.70
N MET A 16 -10.08 -4.00 -38.75
CA MET A 16 -8.77 -3.84 -38.15
C MET A 16 -8.40 -5.21 -37.57
N PRO A 17 -7.22 -5.77 -37.89
CA PRO A 17 -6.77 -6.97 -37.22
C PRO A 17 -6.87 -6.69 -35.73
N LEU A 18 -7.57 -7.55 -34.99
CA LEU A 18 -7.56 -7.54 -33.54
C LEU A 18 -6.09 -7.45 -33.14
N CYS A 19 -5.64 -6.27 -32.68
CA CYS A 19 -4.30 -6.10 -32.16
C CYS A 19 -4.07 -7.25 -31.20
N SER A 20 -3.08 -8.09 -31.48
CA SER A 20 -2.69 -9.17 -30.58
C SER A 20 -2.60 -8.58 -29.18
N GLN A 21 -3.41 -9.10 -28.26
CA GLN A 21 -3.46 -8.65 -26.88
C GLN A 21 -2.04 -8.67 -26.31
N GLU A 22 -1.46 -7.48 -26.17
CA GLU A 22 -0.02 -7.37 -25.94
C GLU A 22 0.23 -7.49 -24.43
N LEU A 23 0.90 -8.58 -24.06
CA LEU A 23 1.41 -8.80 -22.72
C LEU A 23 2.63 -7.90 -22.49
N GLN A 24 2.43 -6.81 -21.75
CA GLN A 24 3.49 -5.87 -21.45
C GLN A 24 4.17 -6.27 -20.12
N ARG A 25 5.44 -6.71 -20.21
CA ARG A 25 6.21 -7.23 -19.08
C ARG A 25 7.13 -6.16 -18.50
N PHE A 26 7.33 -6.15 -17.19
CA PHE A 26 8.36 -5.32 -16.56
C PHE A 26 9.75 -5.77 -17.05
N THR A 27 10.49 -4.91 -17.74
CA THR A 27 11.84 -5.24 -18.25
C THR A 27 12.91 -4.63 -17.36
N PRO A 28 14.14 -5.20 -17.31
CA PRO A 28 15.24 -4.59 -16.58
C PRO A 28 15.49 -3.16 -17.04
N VAL A 29 15.67 -2.25 -16.08
CA VAL A 29 16.01 -0.84 -16.33
C VAL A 29 17.47 -0.81 -16.79
N PRO A 30 17.81 -0.18 -17.92
CA PRO A 30 19.19 -0.04 -18.36
C PRO A 30 20.05 0.69 -17.33
N GLY A 31 21.34 0.32 -17.24
CA GLY A 31 22.29 0.96 -16.31
C GLY A 31 22.20 0.42 -14.89
N ALA A 32 22.24 -0.89 -14.70
CA ALA A 32 22.16 -1.55 -13.40
C ALA A 32 23.20 -1.03 -12.39
N GLN A 33 24.39 -0.63 -12.86
CA GLN A 33 25.44 -0.02 -12.04
C GLN A 33 25.04 1.32 -11.40
N ASP A 34 24.02 1.98 -11.96
CA ASP A 34 23.52 3.27 -11.52
C ASP A 34 22.24 3.16 -10.69
N TYR A 35 21.81 1.93 -10.34
CA TYR A 35 20.60 1.75 -9.54
C TYR A 35 20.74 2.42 -8.16
N PRO A 36 19.64 2.99 -7.63
CA PRO A 36 19.62 3.51 -6.27
C PRO A 36 19.98 2.43 -5.25
N ARG A 37 20.49 2.83 -4.09
CA ARG A 37 20.73 1.89 -3.00
C ARG A 37 19.43 1.20 -2.58
N GLY A 38 19.53 -0.07 -2.19
CA GLY A 38 18.35 -0.83 -1.79
C GLY A 38 17.53 -1.37 -2.96
N VAL A 39 18.03 -1.30 -4.20
CA VAL A 39 17.36 -1.80 -5.41
C VAL A 39 18.36 -2.56 -6.27
N GLU A 40 18.02 -3.78 -6.67
CA GLU A 40 18.80 -4.57 -7.62
C GLU A 40 17.90 -5.57 -8.38
N ILE A 41 18.45 -6.27 -9.37
CA ILE A 41 17.76 -7.41 -9.98
C ILE A 41 17.84 -8.59 -9.01
N SER A 42 16.68 -9.18 -8.74
CA SER A 42 16.54 -10.35 -7.88
C SER A 42 17.31 -11.54 -8.46
N ASP A 43 18.27 -12.03 -7.69
CA ASP A 43 18.96 -13.31 -7.92
C ASP A 43 18.25 -14.49 -7.24
N THR A 44 17.27 -14.20 -6.39
CA THR A 44 16.59 -15.17 -5.51
C THR A 44 15.29 -15.69 -6.11
N TYR A 45 14.58 -14.84 -6.85
CA TYR A 45 13.34 -15.16 -7.53
C TYR A 45 13.44 -14.84 -9.03
N ARG A 46 12.85 -15.71 -9.85
CA ARG A 46 12.55 -15.46 -11.26
C ARG A 46 11.06 -15.65 -11.52
N VAL A 47 10.47 -14.71 -12.23
CA VAL A 47 9.04 -14.74 -12.59
C VAL A 47 8.90 -14.90 -14.09
N LEU A 48 8.14 -15.92 -14.50
CA LEU A 48 7.81 -16.21 -15.89
C LEU A 48 6.31 -16.04 -16.09
N VAL A 49 5.92 -15.42 -17.19
CA VAL A 49 4.52 -15.05 -17.46
C VAL A 49 4.18 -15.28 -18.91
N LYS A 50 2.99 -15.79 -19.18
CA LYS A 50 2.43 -15.93 -20.52
C LYS A 50 0.90 -15.98 -20.46
N PRO A 51 0.18 -15.71 -21.56
CA PRO A 51 -1.26 -15.92 -21.61
C PRO A 51 -1.60 -17.36 -21.19
N ALA A 52 -2.65 -17.56 -20.39
CA ALA A 52 -3.03 -18.90 -19.91
C ALA A 52 -3.38 -19.87 -21.05
N SER A 53 -3.80 -19.33 -22.20
CA SER A 53 -4.08 -20.06 -23.43
C SER A 53 -2.84 -20.49 -24.22
N ASP A 54 -1.64 -19.98 -23.88
CA ASP A 54 -0.41 -20.27 -24.61
C ASP A 54 0.18 -21.64 -24.19
N PRO A 55 0.21 -22.64 -25.09
CA PRO A 55 0.75 -23.97 -24.79
C PRO A 55 2.28 -24.04 -24.85
N ALA A 56 2.97 -22.99 -25.31
CA ALA A 56 4.43 -23.00 -25.51
C ALA A 56 5.20 -23.32 -24.22
N SER A 57 6.41 -23.84 -24.36
CA SER A 57 7.27 -24.10 -23.19
C SER A 57 7.72 -22.79 -22.54
N TRP A 58 8.07 -22.85 -21.25
CA TRP A 58 8.58 -21.71 -20.48
C TRP A 58 9.94 -21.18 -20.96
N GLN A 59 10.61 -21.87 -21.88
CA GLN A 59 11.97 -21.54 -22.33
C GLN A 59 12.07 -20.15 -22.95
N ALA A 60 11.03 -19.72 -23.68
CA ALA A 60 10.98 -18.40 -24.28
C ALA A 60 10.86 -17.27 -23.24
N GLU A 61 10.37 -17.57 -22.04
CA GLU A 61 10.00 -16.56 -21.03
C GLU A 61 11.10 -16.26 -20.01
N LEU A 62 12.19 -17.04 -19.98
CA LEU A 62 13.22 -17.06 -18.92
C LEU A 62 13.82 -15.70 -18.54
N HIS A 63 13.79 -14.72 -19.45
CA HIS A 63 14.42 -13.42 -19.26
C HIS A 63 13.52 -12.25 -19.65
N GLN A 64 12.22 -12.49 -19.86
CA GLN A 64 11.33 -11.45 -20.36
C GLN A 64 10.76 -10.57 -19.25
N THR A 65 10.66 -11.07 -18.01
CA THR A 65 10.14 -10.31 -16.86
C THR A 65 11.21 -10.12 -15.81
N ALA A 66 11.57 -8.87 -15.55
CA ALA A 66 12.43 -8.49 -14.45
C ALA A 66 11.73 -8.72 -13.12
N THR A 67 12.48 -9.26 -12.17
CA THR A 67 12.13 -9.26 -10.76
C THR A 67 13.15 -8.38 -10.06
N TYR A 68 12.69 -7.35 -9.34
CA TYR A 68 13.56 -6.47 -8.57
C TYR A 68 13.58 -6.92 -7.12
N ARG A 69 14.72 -6.79 -6.46
CA ARG A 69 14.86 -6.96 -5.02
C ARG A 69 14.96 -5.59 -4.38
N LEU A 70 14.14 -5.35 -3.36
CA LEU A 70 14.09 -4.15 -2.55
C LEU A 70 14.45 -4.52 -1.11
N TRP A 71 15.44 -3.87 -0.50
CA TRP A 71 15.86 -4.14 0.88
C TRP A 71 16.15 -2.82 1.60
N PRO A 72 16.10 -2.75 2.94
CA PRO A 72 16.34 -1.51 3.65
C PRO A 72 17.78 -1.07 3.38
N ASP A 73 17.92 0.08 2.72
CA ASP A 73 19.20 0.64 2.31
C ASP A 73 19.91 1.41 3.44
N TYR A 74 19.29 1.45 4.63
CA TYR A 74 19.79 2.09 5.83
C TYR A 74 19.67 1.13 7.02
N VAL A 75 20.73 1.04 7.79
CA VAL A 75 20.74 0.35 9.09
C VAL A 75 20.82 1.41 10.18
N ASP A 76 19.83 2.31 10.20
CA ASP A 76 19.63 3.17 11.37
C ASP A 76 18.76 2.39 12.36
N PRO A 77 19.35 1.86 13.46
CA PRO A 77 18.63 1.03 14.43
C PRO A 77 17.49 1.78 15.14
N GLU A 78 17.45 3.11 15.09
CA GLU A 78 16.36 3.90 15.67
C GLU A 78 15.11 3.91 14.78
N THR A 79 15.24 3.53 13.50
CA THR A 79 14.22 3.80 12.47
C THR A 79 13.76 2.55 11.74
N LEU A 80 14.60 1.52 11.75
CA LEU A 80 14.35 0.20 11.22
C LEU A 80 14.29 -0.79 12.38
N PRO A 81 13.15 -1.47 12.63
CA PRO A 81 13.09 -2.47 13.67
C PRO A 81 14.11 -3.58 13.40
N ALA A 82 14.84 -4.01 14.43
CA ALA A 82 15.99 -4.90 14.30
C ALA A 82 15.69 -6.22 13.55
N LYS A 83 14.46 -6.75 13.69
CA LYS A 83 14.00 -7.96 12.98
C LYS A 83 13.89 -7.79 11.46
N HIS A 84 13.84 -6.55 10.96
CA HIS A 84 13.77 -6.25 9.53
C HIS A 84 15.11 -5.90 8.88
N LYS A 85 16.21 -5.87 9.64
CA LYS A 85 17.54 -5.46 9.12
C LYS A 85 18.03 -6.23 7.90
N ASN A 86 17.62 -7.50 7.78
CA ASN A 86 18.01 -8.39 6.69
C ASN A 86 16.86 -8.73 5.75
N THR A 87 15.69 -8.10 5.93
CA THR A 87 14.52 -8.41 5.11
C THR A 87 14.65 -7.81 3.71
N ALA A 88 14.23 -8.56 2.71
CA ALA A 88 14.06 -8.09 1.35
C ALA A 88 12.65 -8.42 0.86
N VAL A 89 12.17 -7.60 -0.07
CA VAL A 89 10.96 -7.88 -0.83
C VAL A 89 11.30 -7.83 -2.29
N HIS A 90 10.90 -8.88 -2.99
CA HIS A 90 11.07 -9.03 -4.41
C HIS A 90 9.77 -8.57 -5.09
N VAL A 91 9.88 -7.89 -6.23
CA VAL A 91 8.73 -7.34 -6.93
C VAL A 91 8.82 -7.68 -8.42
N ALA A 92 7.72 -8.15 -8.99
CA ALA A 92 7.54 -8.32 -10.42
C ALA A 92 6.16 -7.82 -10.81
N GLN A 93 6.03 -7.27 -12.03
CA GLN A 93 4.74 -6.77 -12.50
C GLN A 93 4.52 -7.02 -13.99
N VAL A 94 3.26 -7.08 -14.37
CA VAL A 94 2.81 -7.35 -15.74
C VAL A 94 1.53 -6.59 -16.00
N ASP A 95 1.42 -6.04 -17.21
CA ASP A 95 0.26 -5.34 -17.70
C ASP A 95 -0.43 -6.19 -18.77
N THR A 96 -1.70 -6.53 -18.55
CA THR A 96 -2.48 -7.33 -19.51
C THR A 96 -3.98 -7.25 -19.28
N ASP A 97 -4.75 -7.50 -20.33
CA ASP A 97 -6.21 -7.66 -20.32
C ASP A 97 -6.65 -9.13 -20.47
N VAL A 98 -5.71 -10.08 -20.46
CA VAL A 98 -6.00 -11.51 -20.58
C VAL A 98 -5.66 -12.28 -19.31
N ARG A 99 -6.29 -13.45 -19.17
CA ARG A 99 -5.93 -14.42 -18.13
C ARG A 99 -4.47 -14.83 -18.27
N LEU A 100 -3.75 -14.71 -17.18
CA LEU A 100 -2.30 -14.94 -17.15
C LEU A 100 -2.00 -16.25 -16.43
N ARG A 101 -1.02 -16.99 -16.94
CA ARG A 101 -0.33 -18.04 -16.18
C ARG A 101 1.01 -17.49 -15.71
N VAL A 102 1.27 -17.63 -14.42
CA VAL A 102 2.46 -17.13 -13.74
C VAL A 102 3.21 -18.31 -13.15
N ARG A 103 4.51 -18.38 -13.42
CA ARG A 103 5.42 -19.30 -12.74
C ARG A 103 6.45 -18.50 -11.96
N VAL A 104 6.58 -18.81 -10.69
CA VAL A 104 7.59 -18.25 -9.80
C VAL A 104 8.60 -19.35 -9.49
N GLU A 105 9.84 -19.13 -9.91
CA GLU A 105 10.98 -19.99 -9.63
C GLU A 105 11.81 -19.38 -8.49
N TRP A 106 12.15 -20.20 -7.50
CA TRP A 106 13.07 -19.90 -6.42
C TRP A 106 14.47 -20.35 -6.82
N LEU A 107 15.39 -19.40 -6.90
CA LEU A 107 16.80 -19.57 -7.26
C LEU A 107 17.73 -19.49 -6.05
N GLY A 108 17.19 -19.15 -4.87
CA GLY A 108 17.94 -19.06 -3.64
C GLY A 108 18.52 -20.43 -3.20
N SER A 109 19.61 -20.39 -2.43
CA SER A 109 20.28 -21.61 -1.95
C SER A 109 19.49 -22.39 -0.90
N GLN A 110 18.45 -21.78 -0.32
CA GLN A 110 17.63 -22.42 0.69
C GLN A 110 16.63 -23.40 0.06
N LYS A 111 16.53 -24.59 0.65
CA LYS A 111 15.50 -25.58 0.30
C LYS A 111 14.10 -25.03 0.62
N VAL A 112 13.17 -25.08 -0.34
CA VAL A 112 11.76 -24.75 -0.10
C VAL A 112 11.10 -25.89 0.68
N ARG A 113 10.59 -25.56 1.88
CA ARG A 113 9.87 -26.46 2.79
C ARG A 113 8.38 -26.15 2.82
N LYS A 114 8.04 -24.87 2.69
CA LYS A 114 6.67 -24.37 2.70
C LYS A 114 6.53 -23.24 1.69
N LEU A 115 5.41 -23.23 0.99
CA LEU A 115 5.05 -22.18 0.06
C LEU A 115 3.61 -21.76 0.34
N VAL A 116 3.37 -20.45 0.39
CA VAL A 116 2.03 -19.88 0.63
C VAL A 116 1.76 -18.80 -0.40
N LEU A 117 0.57 -18.82 -0.99
CA LEU A 117 0.05 -17.77 -1.87
C LEU A 117 -1.04 -16.99 -1.15
N LYS A 118 -0.98 -15.66 -1.22
CA LYS A 118 -1.99 -14.74 -0.66
C LYS A 118 -2.37 -13.68 -1.72
N PRO A 119 -3.61 -13.17 -1.75
CA PRO A 119 -4.68 -13.45 -0.80
C PRO A 119 -5.42 -14.76 -1.08
N SER A 120 -5.99 -15.37 -0.05
CA SER A 120 -6.75 -16.63 -0.19
C SER A 120 -8.03 -16.49 -1.02
N ARG A 121 -8.53 -15.25 -1.22
CA ARG A 121 -9.78 -14.99 -1.93
C ARG A 121 -9.75 -15.23 -3.45
N TYR A 122 -8.56 -15.28 -4.05
CA TYR A 122 -8.45 -15.54 -5.50
C TYR A 122 -8.61 -17.04 -5.74
N LYS A 123 -9.83 -17.45 -6.11
CA LYS A 123 -10.21 -18.85 -6.30
C LYS A 123 -9.36 -19.54 -7.37
N GLU A 124 -8.95 -18.79 -8.38
CA GLU A 124 -8.07 -19.27 -9.44
C GLU A 124 -6.68 -19.68 -8.93
N MET A 125 -6.20 -19.09 -7.84
CA MET A 125 -4.92 -19.48 -7.22
C MET A 125 -5.02 -20.81 -6.46
N HIS A 126 -6.21 -21.28 -6.08
CA HIS A 126 -6.37 -22.58 -5.41
C HIS A 126 -6.01 -23.76 -6.31
N GLN A 127 -5.98 -23.55 -7.63
CA GLN A 127 -5.55 -24.52 -8.62
C GLN A 127 -4.04 -24.46 -8.90
N SER A 128 -3.27 -23.78 -8.03
CA SER A 128 -1.83 -23.68 -8.18
C SER A 128 -1.16 -25.05 -8.28
N ARG A 129 -0.14 -25.13 -9.13
CA ARG A 129 0.68 -26.31 -9.32
C ARG A 129 2.06 -26.04 -8.72
N GLN A 130 2.58 -27.00 -7.98
CA GLN A 130 3.95 -26.97 -7.47
C GLN A 130 4.67 -28.20 -8.00
N SER A 131 5.93 -28.07 -8.41
CA SER A 131 6.77 -29.25 -8.69
C SER A 131 8.05 -29.18 -7.89
N GLY A 132 8.31 -30.26 -7.16
CA GLY A 132 9.52 -30.37 -6.35
C GLY A 132 9.63 -29.24 -5.34
N GLN A 133 10.82 -28.64 -5.29
CA GLN A 133 11.21 -27.66 -4.27
C GLN A 133 11.54 -26.29 -4.84
N ASP A 134 11.31 -26.03 -6.13
CA ASP A 134 11.96 -24.87 -6.77
C ASP A 134 10.98 -23.92 -7.45
N TRP A 135 9.70 -24.29 -7.63
CA TRP A 135 8.75 -23.37 -8.26
C TRP A 135 7.28 -23.63 -7.90
N VAL A 136 6.49 -22.56 -8.02
CA VAL A 136 5.01 -22.56 -8.01
C VAL A 136 4.46 -21.93 -9.29
N GLU A 137 3.37 -22.47 -9.80
CA GLU A 137 2.63 -21.96 -10.94
C GLU A 137 1.18 -21.71 -10.52
N PHE A 138 0.62 -20.57 -10.90
CA PHE A 138 -0.77 -20.23 -10.66
C PHE A 138 -1.32 -19.41 -11.83
N GLU A 139 -2.64 -19.28 -11.90
CA GLU A 139 -3.30 -18.44 -12.89
C GLU A 139 -3.99 -17.27 -12.19
N LEU A 140 -4.13 -16.17 -12.93
CA LEU A 140 -4.82 -14.97 -12.48
C LEU A 140 -5.71 -14.46 -13.60
N ASP A 141 -6.96 -14.15 -13.26
CA ASP A 141 -7.86 -13.46 -14.17
C ASP A 141 -7.56 -11.94 -14.13
N PRO A 142 -7.61 -11.26 -15.30
CA PRO A 142 -7.42 -9.81 -15.36
C PRO A 142 -8.54 -9.12 -14.59
N TYR A 143 -8.28 -7.91 -14.12
CA TYR A 143 -9.23 -7.15 -13.32
C TYR A 143 -9.15 -5.65 -13.67
N GLU A 144 -10.18 -4.89 -13.30
CA GLU A 144 -10.24 -3.45 -13.60
C GLU A 144 -9.16 -2.64 -12.87
N VAL A 145 -8.64 -3.19 -11.78
CA VAL A 145 -7.52 -2.66 -11.00
C VAL A 145 -6.51 -3.77 -10.72
N THR A 146 -5.37 -3.41 -10.14
CA THR A 146 -4.26 -4.34 -9.87
C THR A 146 -4.68 -5.51 -8.98
N ARG A 147 -4.33 -6.74 -9.38
CA ARG A 147 -4.31 -7.90 -8.49
C ARG A 147 -2.95 -8.01 -7.82
N HIS A 148 -2.96 -8.31 -6.53
CA HIS A 148 -1.75 -8.39 -5.71
C HIS A 148 -1.58 -9.82 -5.24
N VAL A 149 -0.45 -10.46 -5.57
CA VAL A 149 -0.14 -11.80 -5.06
C VAL A 149 1.15 -11.75 -4.26
N LEU A 150 1.07 -12.15 -2.99
CA LEU A 150 2.24 -12.41 -2.16
C LEU A 150 2.56 -13.91 -2.23
N VAL A 151 3.78 -14.21 -2.65
CA VAL A 151 4.37 -15.55 -2.61
C VAL A 151 5.35 -15.60 -1.44
N GLU A 152 5.04 -16.40 -0.43
CA GLU A 152 5.89 -16.61 0.73
C GLU A 152 6.59 -17.97 0.60
N VAL A 153 7.92 -17.94 0.49
CA VAL A 153 8.78 -19.12 0.56
C VAL A 153 9.33 -19.25 1.97
N ASN A 154 9.12 -20.40 2.58
CA ASN A 154 9.51 -20.68 3.97
C ASN A 154 9.07 -19.56 4.94
N PRO A 155 7.79 -19.14 4.94
CA PRO A 155 7.34 -18.10 5.85
C PRO A 155 7.62 -18.50 7.30
N PRO A 156 7.85 -17.51 8.19
CA PRO A 156 7.97 -17.79 9.61
C PRO A 156 6.71 -18.46 10.16
N GLU A 157 6.82 -19.09 11.33
CA GLU A 157 5.70 -19.75 11.98
C GLU A 157 4.56 -18.76 12.28
N LYS A 158 4.93 -17.57 12.77
CA LYS A 158 4.00 -16.48 13.07
C LYS A 158 4.08 -15.40 12.01
N ASP A 159 2.93 -14.87 11.59
CA ASP A 159 2.89 -13.75 10.63
C ASP A 159 3.38 -12.42 11.24
N THR A 160 3.55 -12.38 12.56
CA THR A 160 4.09 -11.26 13.36
C THR A 160 5.61 -11.15 13.27
N ASP A 161 6.27 -12.25 12.91
CA ASP A 161 7.69 -12.29 12.61
C ASP A 161 7.97 -11.74 11.20
N ALA A 162 9.15 -11.18 11.03
CA ALA A 162 9.59 -10.60 9.78
C ALA A 162 9.78 -11.68 8.69
N LEU A 163 9.05 -11.57 7.58
CA LEU A 163 9.32 -12.35 6.38
C LEU A 163 10.65 -11.89 5.76
N GLN A 164 11.63 -12.79 5.72
CA GLN A 164 12.98 -12.46 5.27
C GLN A 164 13.04 -12.21 3.76
N ASP A 165 12.40 -13.05 2.96
CA ASP A 165 12.40 -12.94 1.49
C ASP A 165 11.00 -13.26 0.95
N GLY A 166 10.18 -12.23 0.73
CA GLY A 166 8.86 -12.37 0.10
C GLY A 166 8.85 -11.86 -1.33
N LEU A 167 8.06 -12.47 -2.22
CA LEU A 167 7.83 -11.95 -3.58
C LEU A 167 6.41 -11.39 -3.70
N MET A 168 6.30 -10.13 -4.10
CA MET A 168 5.07 -9.52 -4.59
C MET A 168 4.99 -9.58 -6.11
N PHE A 169 3.93 -10.18 -6.62
CA PHE A 169 3.56 -10.13 -8.03
C PHE A 169 2.34 -9.22 -8.25
N PHE A 170 2.44 -8.34 -9.24
CA PHE A 170 1.39 -7.39 -9.59
C PHE A 170 0.87 -7.65 -11.01
N LEU A 171 -0.40 -8.02 -11.12
CA LEU A 171 -1.11 -8.07 -12.40
C LEU A 171 -1.91 -6.79 -12.56
N ASN A 172 -1.44 -5.88 -13.40
CA ASN A 172 -2.08 -4.59 -13.63
C ASN A 172 -2.94 -4.62 -14.91
N PRO A 173 -3.95 -3.75 -15.00
CA PRO A 173 -4.51 -3.38 -16.29
C PRO A 173 -3.43 -2.69 -17.16
N PRO A 174 -3.58 -2.69 -18.50
CA PRO A 174 -2.65 -2.03 -19.41
C PRO A 174 -2.43 -0.54 -19.08
N SER A 175 -1.18 -0.17 -18.80
CA SER A 175 -0.76 1.21 -18.57
C SER A 175 -0.87 2.07 -19.83
N ARG A 176 -1.29 3.34 -19.68
CA ARG A 176 -1.35 4.31 -20.77
C ARG A 176 -0.88 5.69 -20.29
N PRO A 177 -0.17 6.46 -21.13
CA PRO A 177 0.07 7.88 -20.85
C PRO A 177 -1.26 8.62 -20.62
N PRO A 178 -1.29 9.67 -19.79
CA PRO A 178 -2.48 10.49 -19.63
C PRO A 178 -2.80 11.23 -20.94
N ALA A 179 -4.01 11.76 -21.07
CA ALA A 179 -4.34 12.67 -22.18
C ALA A 179 -3.72 14.06 -21.98
N GLY A 180 -3.44 14.76 -23.07
CA GLY A 180 -2.92 16.14 -23.06
C GLY A 180 -1.44 16.23 -23.43
N LYS A 181 -0.78 17.32 -23.04
CA LYS A 181 0.66 17.51 -23.25
C LYS A 181 1.43 16.78 -22.14
N ILE A 182 2.03 15.64 -22.46
CA ILE A 182 2.62 14.74 -21.47
C ILE A 182 4.14 14.81 -21.45
N LEU A 183 4.71 14.93 -20.23
CA LEU A 183 6.12 14.68 -19.99
C LEU A 183 6.33 13.16 -19.88
N VAL A 184 6.96 12.56 -20.88
CA VAL A 184 7.34 11.14 -20.87
C VAL A 184 8.79 11.03 -20.45
N LEU A 185 9.06 10.35 -19.33
CA LEU A 185 10.43 10.14 -18.88
C LEU A 185 11.14 9.08 -19.74
N PRO A 186 12.45 9.22 -19.98
CA PRO A 186 13.22 8.22 -20.71
C PRO A 186 13.40 6.94 -19.89
N ALA A 187 13.66 5.82 -20.59
CA ALA A 187 14.12 4.60 -19.96
C ALA A 187 15.51 4.80 -19.30
N GLY A 188 15.76 4.09 -18.21
CA GLY A 188 17.01 4.18 -17.43
C GLY A 188 16.81 4.77 -16.04
N VAL A 189 17.92 5.10 -15.39
CA VAL A 189 17.92 5.75 -14.07
C VAL A 189 17.99 7.26 -14.23
N ILE A 190 17.05 7.96 -13.59
CA ILE A 190 16.98 9.42 -13.46
C ILE A 190 17.48 9.79 -12.07
N ASN A 191 18.68 10.38 -11.99
CA ASN A 191 19.39 10.71 -10.75
C ASN A 191 19.89 12.17 -10.76
N GLU A 192 20.80 12.55 -9.87
CA GLU A 192 21.32 13.93 -9.71
C GLU A 192 21.96 14.51 -10.97
N LYS A 193 22.38 13.65 -11.91
CA LYS A 193 23.00 14.06 -13.17
C LYS A 193 21.95 14.30 -14.26
N SER A 194 20.69 13.95 -13.99
CA SER A 194 19.60 14.05 -14.94
C SER A 194 19.06 15.47 -15.01
N PRO A 195 18.78 16.01 -16.21
CA PRO A 195 18.19 17.35 -16.34
C PRO A 195 16.72 17.42 -15.87
N TYR A 196 16.11 16.29 -15.51
CA TYR A 196 14.73 16.23 -15.00
C TYR A 196 14.63 16.47 -13.50
N LEU A 197 15.75 16.40 -12.77
CA LEU A 197 15.78 16.65 -11.33
C LEU A 197 16.44 18.00 -11.06
N ASP A 198 15.90 18.72 -10.08
CA ASP A 198 16.53 19.92 -9.52
C ASP A 198 17.68 19.56 -8.56
N GLU A 199 18.33 20.57 -8.00
CA GLU A 199 19.43 20.42 -7.04
C GLU A 199 19.04 19.69 -5.75
N LEU A 200 17.73 19.54 -5.49
CA LEU A 200 17.17 18.80 -4.37
C LEU A 200 16.78 17.37 -4.77
N ASN A 201 17.21 16.88 -5.94
CA ASN A 201 16.83 15.59 -6.51
C ASN A 201 15.31 15.41 -6.65
N ARG A 202 14.62 16.50 -6.99
CA ARG A 202 13.17 16.51 -7.16
C ARG A 202 12.82 16.78 -8.61
N LEU A 203 11.90 15.96 -9.13
CA LEU A 203 11.14 16.30 -10.32
C LEU A 203 10.00 17.22 -9.87
N LEU A 204 10.20 18.52 -10.06
CA LEU A 204 9.20 19.53 -9.70
C LEU A 204 8.31 19.86 -10.90
N VAL A 205 7.01 19.69 -10.72
CA VAL A 205 6.00 20.22 -11.64
C VAL A 205 5.34 21.40 -10.97
N ASP A 206 5.79 22.61 -11.28
CA ASP A 206 5.18 23.83 -10.76
C ASP A 206 3.79 24.09 -11.37
N ALA A 207 3.06 25.06 -10.81
CA ALA A 207 1.72 25.43 -11.26
C ALA A 207 1.66 25.95 -12.70
N ASN A 208 2.76 26.49 -13.23
CA ASN A 208 2.89 27.04 -14.58
C ASN A 208 3.46 26.02 -15.59
N SER A 209 3.69 24.78 -15.16
CA SER A 209 4.25 23.73 -16.01
C SER A 209 3.45 23.59 -17.30
N PRO A 210 4.12 23.49 -18.48
CA PRO A 210 3.45 23.34 -19.75
C PRO A 210 2.87 21.94 -19.96
N TRP A 211 3.09 21.02 -19.02
CA TRP A 211 2.66 19.63 -19.08
C TRP A 211 1.36 19.43 -18.31
N ASP A 212 0.48 18.58 -18.81
CA ASP A 212 -0.80 18.20 -18.19
C ASP A 212 -0.68 16.88 -17.42
N GLY A 213 0.37 16.11 -17.70
CA GLY A 213 0.70 14.92 -16.95
C GLY A 213 2.13 14.43 -17.14
N LEU A 214 2.47 13.46 -16.32
CA LEU A 214 3.73 12.75 -16.26
C LEU A 214 3.47 11.26 -16.53
N TYR A 215 4.23 10.69 -17.47
CA TYR A 215 4.28 9.26 -17.69
C TYR A 215 5.65 8.72 -17.29
N ILE A 216 5.67 7.76 -16.37
CA ILE A 216 6.88 7.09 -15.90
C ILE A 216 6.88 5.65 -16.45
N PRO A 217 7.59 5.38 -17.56
CA PRO A 217 7.61 4.05 -18.17
C PRO A 217 8.12 2.98 -17.21
N GLN A 218 7.74 1.74 -17.49
CA GLN A 218 8.12 0.58 -16.68
C GLN A 218 9.64 0.38 -16.53
N ASN A 219 10.42 0.82 -17.51
CA ASN A 219 11.87 0.69 -17.53
C ASN A 219 12.57 1.98 -17.06
N THR A 220 11.92 2.75 -16.18
CA THR A 220 12.45 3.98 -15.59
C THR A 220 12.48 3.90 -14.06
N ILE A 221 13.60 4.30 -13.47
CA ILE A 221 13.77 4.48 -12.02
C ILE A 221 14.13 5.95 -11.78
N ILE A 222 13.38 6.63 -10.92
CA ILE A 222 13.73 7.95 -10.39
C ILE A 222 14.39 7.75 -9.03
N ASP A 223 15.66 8.12 -8.90
CA ASP A 223 16.37 8.19 -7.62
C ASP A 223 16.16 9.57 -7.01
N GLY A 224 15.00 9.76 -6.40
CA GLY A 224 14.54 11.07 -5.99
C GLY A 224 13.06 11.08 -5.58
N ARG A 225 12.41 12.23 -5.76
CA ARG A 225 10.99 12.43 -5.45
C ARG A 225 10.30 13.25 -6.53
N VAL A 226 8.98 13.16 -6.58
CA VAL A 226 8.11 13.88 -7.52
C VAL A 226 7.16 14.78 -6.72
N ASP A 227 7.24 16.09 -6.97
CA ASP A 227 6.41 17.12 -6.32
C ASP A 227 5.55 17.81 -7.38
N ILE A 228 4.25 17.62 -7.28
CA ILE A 228 3.26 18.16 -8.21
C ILE A 228 2.55 19.33 -7.55
N ARG A 229 2.60 20.49 -8.18
CA ARG A 229 1.92 21.73 -7.73
C ARG A 229 0.90 22.25 -8.72
N LYS A 230 0.74 21.58 -9.86
CA LYS A 230 -0.25 21.93 -10.89
C LYS A 230 -1.58 21.22 -10.61
N PRO A 231 -2.70 21.96 -10.38
CA PRO A 231 -4.03 21.39 -10.26
C PRO A 231 -4.42 20.50 -11.44
N GLY A 232 -5.14 19.42 -11.18
CA GLY A 232 -5.59 18.47 -12.21
C GLY A 232 -4.49 17.64 -12.88
N PHE A 233 -3.23 17.79 -12.47
CA PHE A 233 -2.10 17.07 -13.07
C PHE A 233 -2.16 15.58 -12.77
N LYS A 234 -1.77 14.77 -13.76
CA LYS A 234 -1.85 13.31 -13.71
C LYS A 234 -0.45 12.69 -13.72
N VAL A 235 -0.19 11.73 -12.84
CA VAL A 235 1.01 10.89 -12.87
C VAL A 235 0.57 9.46 -13.12
N THR A 236 1.12 8.82 -14.15
CA THR A 236 0.74 7.46 -14.56
C THR A 236 1.97 6.67 -14.96
N GLY A 237 1.86 5.34 -15.00
CA GLY A 237 2.91 4.46 -15.51
C GLY A 237 3.24 3.31 -14.57
N ARG A 238 4.38 2.67 -14.80
CA ARG A 238 4.82 1.48 -14.04
C ARG A 238 6.24 1.61 -13.49
N GLY A 239 6.90 2.72 -13.75
CA GLY A 239 8.25 2.97 -13.24
C GLY A 239 8.29 3.12 -11.72
N MET A 240 9.50 3.33 -11.21
CA MET A 240 9.78 3.38 -9.78
C MET A 240 10.25 4.77 -9.34
N ILE A 241 9.84 5.19 -8.14
CA ILE A 241 10.38 6.35 -7.43
C ILE A 241 11.04 5.84 -6.14
N ILE A 242 12.33 6.10 -5.97
CA ILE A 242 13.16 5.56 -4.89
C ILE A 242 13.73 6.69 -4.04
N GLY A 243 13.46 6.67 -2.73
CA GLY A 243 13.87 7.72 -1.78
C GLY A 243 15.17 7.45 -1.02
N SER A 244 16.01 6.52 -1.50
CA SER A 244 17.21 6.00 -0.80
C SER A 244 18.26 7.05 -0.41
N ARG A 245 18.16 8.27 -0.95
CA ARG A 245 19.15 9.34 -0.77
C ARG A 245 19.00 10.10 0.54
N TRP A 246 17.78 10.24 1.03
CA TRP A 246 17.53 11.12 2.16
C TRP A 246 17.77 10.39 3.48
N PRO A 247 18.54 11.00 4.40
CA PRO A 247 18.57 10.54 5.78
C PRO A 247 17.17 10.66 6.37
N PHE A 248 16.88 9.84 7.38
CA PHE A 248 15.60 9.91 8.05
C PHE A 248 15.46 11.25 8.79
N ALA A 249 14.35 11.95 8.61
CA ALA A 249 14.11 13.25 9.26
C ALA A 249 14.28 13.20 10.79
N LYS A 250 13.99 12.04 11.41
CA LYS A 250 14.06 11.84 12.86
C LYS A 250 15.46 11.55 13.41
N SER A 251 16.49 11.47 12.58
CA SER A 251 17.88 11.33 13.07
C SER A 251 18.53 12.66 13.47
N THR A 252 17.81 13.79 13.32
CA THR A 252 18.33 15.13 13.66
C THR A 252 18.02 15.51 15.11
N PRO A 253 18.96 16.07 15.90
CA PRO A 253 18.69 16.53 17.25
C PRO A 253 17.52 17.53 17.32
N GLY A 254 16.57 17.29 18.22
CA GLY A 254 15.39 18.16 18.40
C GLY A 254 14.34 18.06 17.28
N TRP A 255 14.38 17.03 16.42
CA TRP A 255 13.34 16.80 15.40
C TRP A 255 11.94 16.68 16.02
N ARG A 256 11.84 16.13 17.24
CA ARG A 256 10.58 15.94 17.96
C ARG A 256 9.87 17.26 18.23
N ASP A 257 10.62 18.28 18.63
CA ASP A 257 10.10 19.62 18.93
C ASP A 257 9.59 20.34 17.68
N ARG A 258 10.01 19.85 16.51
CA ARG A 258 9.68 20.38 15.20
C ARG A 258 8.88 19.39 14.38
N TYR A 259 8.25 18.36 14.95
CA TYR A 259 7.40 17.45 14.19
C TYR A 259 5.94 17.90 14.26
N PRO A 260 5.15 17.93 13.17
CA PRO A 260 5.48 17.56 11.78
C PRO A 260 6.20 18.65 10.99
N SER A 261 6.55 19.78 11.61
CA SER A 261 7.23 20.93 11.02
C SER A 261 8.72 20.77 10.69
N TYR A 262 9.19 19.54 10.52
CA TYR A 262 10.61 19.30 10.32
C TYR A 262 10.95 19.74 8.91
N ILE A 263 11.99 20.56 8.87
CA ILE A 263 12.59 21.05 7.65
C ILE A 263 13.66 20.02 7.31
N SER A 264 13.51 19.34 6.18
CA SER A 264 14.48 18.45 5.57
C SER A 264 15.87 19.09 5.55
N PRO A 265 16.96 18.32 5.41
CA PRO A 265 18.31 18.89 5.32
C PRO A 265 18.43 20.02 4.27
N GLU A 266 17.53 20.02 3.28
CA GLU A 266 17.45 20.98 2.18
C GLU A 266 16.57 22.22 2.45
N GLY A 267 16.04 22.41 3.66
CA GLY A 267 15.26 23.61 3.96
C GLY A 267 13.76 23.50 3.64
N GLU A 268 13.24 22.33 3.27
CA GLU A 268 11.82 22.13 2.95
C GLU A 268 11.08 21.27 3.97
N TRP A 269 9.78 21.50 4.14
CA TRP A 269 8.93 20.61 4.93
C TRP A 269 9.03 19.17 4.43
N VAL A 270 9.08 18.20 5.34
CA VAL A 270 9.01 16.77 5.00
C VAL A 270 7.82 16.50 4.09
N ARG A 271 8.05 15.78 2.98
CA ARG A 271 7.05 15.46 1.96
C ARG A 271 7.08 13.96 1.62
N PRO A 272 5.97 13.42 1.11
CA PRO A 272 5.96 12.13 0.45
C PRO A 272 6.91 12.09 -0.76
N LEU A 273 7.31 10.88 -1.16
CA LEU A 273 8.09 10.68 -2.39
C LEU A 273 7.31 11.00 -3.66
N LEU A 274 6.01 10.75 -3.67
CA LEU A 274 5.09 11.22 -4.71
C LEU A 274 4.03 12.09 -4.04
N SER A 275 4.05 13.38 -4.31
CA SER A 275 3.20 14.34 -3.61
C SER A 275 2.47 15.28 -4.55
N PHE A 276 1.25 15.65 -4.16
CA PHE A 276 0.54 16.78 -4.72
C PHE A 276 0.38 17.87 -3.65
N LYS A 277 0.63 19.12 -4.00
CA LYS A 277 0.30 20.26 -3.14
C LYS A 277 -0.26 21.38 -4.00
N ALA A 278 -1.58 21.52 -3.97
CA ALA A 278 -2.25 22.69 -4.51
C ALA A 278 -1.79 23.96 -3.76
N ASN A 279 -1.82 25.10 -4.45
CA ASN A 279 -1.69 26.39 -3.79
C ASN A 279 -2.98 26.69 -3.01
N GLU A 280 -2.87 27.50 -1.96
CA GLU A 280 -4.07 27.98 -1.26
C GLU A 280 -4.97 28.74 -2.23
N GLY A 281 -6.23 28.30 -2.33
CA GLY A 281 -7.23 28.92 -3.21
C GLY A 281 -7.44 28.24 -4.57
N ASP A 282 -6.75 27.13 -4.87
CA ASP A 282 -7.02 26.37 -6.10
C ASP A 282 -8.37 25.62 -6.03
N ASP A 283 -9.22 25.84 -7.04
CA ASP A 283 -10.58 25.27 -7.11
C ASP A 283 -10.63 23.79 -7.54
N ASP A 284 -9.53 23.25 -8.11
CA ASP A 284 -9.47 21.88 -8.59
C ASP A 284 -8.43 21.02 -7.85
N PRO A 285 -8.79 20.40 -6.72
CA PRO A 285 -7.89 19.52 -5.99
C PRO A 285 -7.66 18.16 -6.68
N ARG A 286 -8.24 17.90 -7.86
CA ARG A 286 -8.35 16.56 -8.47
C ARG A 286 -7.09 16.13 -9.22
N SER A 287 -5.96 16.07 -8.54
CA SER A 287 -4.79 15.33 -9.03
C SER A 287 -5.05 13.83 -9.01
N TYR A 288 -4.38 13.11 -9.91
CA TYR A 288 -4.56 11.68 -10.13
C TYR A 288 -3.22 10.97 -10.25
N PHE A 289 -2.98 9.98 -9.39
CA PHE A 289 -1.79 9.14 -9.41
C PHE A 289 -2.15 7.69 -9.72
N GLU A 290 -1.48 7.08 -10.70
CA GLU A 290 -1.74 5.71 -11.13
C GLU A 290 -0.46 4.89 -11.30
N GLY A 291 -0.48 3.66 -10.80
CA GLY A 291 0.39 2.59 -11.27
C GLY A 291 1.83 2.55 -10.74
N VAL A 292 2.37 3.72 -10.37
CA VAL A 292 3.78 3.92 -9.97
C VAL A 292 4.10 3.13 -8.69
N LEU A 293 5.31 2.57 -8.65
CA LEU A 293 5.89 1.97 -7.45
C LEU A 293 6.77 2.99 -6.73
N VAL A 294 6.59 3.11 -5.42
CA VAL A 294 7.36 3.99 -4.53
C VAL A 294 8.06 3.13 -3.48
N ALA A 295 9.37 3.33 -3.28
CA ALA A 295 10.11 2.61 -2.25
C ALA A 295 11.14 3.49 -1.53
N HIS A 296 11.56 3.04 -0.35
CA HIS A 296 12.55 3.71 0.51
C HIS A 296 12.19 5.16 0.83
N PRO A 297 10.94 5.46 1.23
CA PRO A 297 10.57 6.82 1.58
C PRO A 297 11.31 7.24 2.85
N TYR A 298 11.72 8.51 2.89
CA TYR A 298 12.32 9.09 4.08
C TYR A 298 11.28 9.52 5.12
N HIS A 299 10.01 9.58 4.71
CA HIS A 299 8.82 9.77 5.53
C HIS A 299 7.67 9.10 4.78
N PHE A 300 6.61 9.80 4.38
CA PHE A 300 5.47 9.20 3.68
C PHE A 300 5.79 8.67 2.27
N CYS A 301 5.03 7.68 1.81
CA CYS A 301 5.16 7.16 0.45
C CYS A 301 4.47 8.08 -0.57
N VAL A 302 3.14 8.22 -0.45
CA VAL A 302 2.31 8.95 -1.42
C VAL A 302 1.33 9.86 -0.69
N GLY A 303 1.29 11.13 -1.08
CA GLY A 303 0.45 12.12 -0.40
C GLY A 303 -0.40 13.01 -1.29
N TRP A 304 -1.62 13.24 -0.79
CA TRP A 304 -2.51 14.36 -1.12
C TRP A 304 -3.09 14.40 -2.53
N ALA A 305 -2.87 13.38 -3.36
CA ALA A 305 -3.69 13.25 -4.56
C ALA A 305 -5.13 12.90 -4.21
N TYR A 306 -6.07 13.46 -4.97
CA TYR A 306 -7.49 13.19 -4.75
C TYR A 306 -7.83 11.72 -5.06
N LEU A 307 -7.36 11.23 -6.21
CA LEU A 307 -7.56 9.87 -6.69
C LEU A 307 -6.20 9.16 -6.86
N ASN A 308 -6.09 8.00 -6.22
CA ASN A 308 -4.92 7.12 -6.27
C ASN A 308 -5.36 5.72 -6.72
N GLU A 309 -4.80 5.21 -7.80
CA GLU A 309 -5.14 3.89 -8.33
C GLU A 309 -3.89 3.05 -8.62
N ASN A 310 -3.91 1.74 -8.39
CA ASN A 310 -2.82 0.84 -8.80
C ASN A 310 -1.43 1.20 -8.26
N LEU A 311 -1.32 1.94 -7.15
CA LEU A 311 -0.04 2.35 -6.58
C LEU A 311 0.58 1.22 -5.75
N LYS A 312 1.90 1.18 -5.66
CA LYS A 312 2.62 0.19 -4.83
C LYS A 312 3.61 0.91 -3.93
N THR A 313 3.52 0.73 -2.62
CA THR A 313 4.40 1.40 -1.67
C THR A 313 5.20 0.40 -0.82
N PHE A 314 6.49 0.68 -0.65
CA PHE A 314 7.44 -0.14 0.11
C PHE A 314 8.25 0.73 1.06
N GLY A 315 7.80 0.82 2.32
CA GLY A 315 8.41 1.59 3.38
C GLY A 315 8.92 0.72 4.52
N TRP A 316 10.19 0.86 4.89
CA TRP A 316 10.80 0.15 6.03
C TRP A 316 10.94 1.04 7.28
N ARG A 317 10.99 2.37 7.11
CA ARG A 317 11.20 3.37 8.16
C ARG A 317 9.91 3.58 8.96
N PHE A 318 10.02 3.89 10.24
CA PHE A 318 8.88 4.50 10.94
C PHE A 318 8.39 5.75 10.21
N SER A 319 7.08 6.03 10.25
CA SER A 319 6.44 7.11 9.49
C SER A 319 6.60 6.99 7.98
N SER A 320 6.71 5.75 7.50
CA SER A 320 6.54 5.41 6.10
C SER A 320 5.10 5.13 5.74
N ASP A 321 4.19 6.04 6.13
CA ASP A 321 2.76 5.93 5.83
C ASP A 321 2.53 5.65 4.34
N GLY A 322 1.47 4.89 4.05
CA GLY A 322 1.17 4.40 2.72
C GLY A 322 0.61 5.47 1.79
N VAL A 323 -0.62 5.24 1.33
CA VAL A 323 -1.26 6.12 0.34
C VAL A 323 -2.31 7.00 1.02
N HIS A 324 -2.11 8.32 0.92
CA HIS A 324 -3.07 9.32 1.40
C HIS A 324 -3.89 9.88 0.23
N GLY A 325 -5.15 10.18 0.50
CA GLY A 325 -6.10 10.70 -0.49
C GLY A 325 -7.54 10.34 -0.15
N HIS A 326 -8.50 10.86 -0.91
CA HIS A 326 -9.92 10.58 -0.71
C HIS A 326 -10.37 9.29 -1.39
N ILE A 327 -9.83 9.00 -2.57
CA ILE A 327 -10.14 7.78 -3.32
C ILE A 327 -8.86 6.98 -3.53
N LYS A 328 -8.86 5.72 -3.09
CA LYS A 328 -7.71 4.80 -3.13
C LYS A 328 -8.17 3.44 -3.62
N ARG A 329 -7.71 3.01 -4.79
CA ARG A 329 -8.22 1.78 -5.44
C ARG A 329 -7.08 0.89 -5.93
N GLY A 330 -7.20 -0.42 -5.75
CA GLY A 330 -6.27 -1.35 -6.38
C GLY A 330 -4.80 -1.17 -5.98
N SER A 331 -4.51 -0.60 -4.82
CA SER A 331 -3.14 -0.27 -4.41
C SER A 331 -2.59 -1.26 -3.40
N PHE A 332 -1.27 -1.41 -3.39
CA PHE A 332 -0.54 -2.24 -2.44
C PHE A 332 0.31 -1.39 -1.49
N MET A 333 0.26 -1.67 -0.20
CA MET A 333 1.01 -0.94 0.81
C MET A 333 1.75 -1.91 1.74
N ARG A 334 3.07 -2.04 1.57
CA ARG A 334 3.97 -2.57 2.59
C ARG A 334 4.67 -1.41 3.30
N VAL A 335 4.30 -1.15 4.54
CA VAL A 335 4.73 0.07 5.25
C VAL A 335 4.98 -0.18 6.72
N ASN A 336 5.78 0.70 7.33
CA ASN A 336 6.08 0.67 8.76
C ASN A 336 5.52 1.92 9.49
N ASP A 337 4.31 2.31 9.09
CA ASP A 337 3.39 3.19 9.79
C ASP A 337 1.99 3.01 9.17
N ASP A 338 1.07 3.94 9.41
CA ASP A 338 -0.31 3.85 8.93
C ASP A 338 -0.39 3.65 7.41
N ALA A 339 -0.96 2.52 6.99
CA ALA A 339 -1.03 2.20 5.58
C ALA A 339 -2.08 3.03 4.85
N THR A 340 -3.23 3.23 5.48
CA THR A 340 -4.22 4.19 4.98
C THR A 340 -5.05 4.81 6.09
N TYR A 341 -5.43 6.06 5.86
CA TYR A 341 -6.37 6.80 6.70
C TYR A 341 -7.80 6.62 6.18
N ALA A 342 -8.68 6.12 7.04
CA ALA A 342 -10.12 5.99 6.83
C ALA A 342 -10.88 7.26 7.26
N SER A 343 -10.34 8.43 6.87
CA SER A 343 -10.91 9.73 7.26
C SER A 343 -12.13 10.09 6.42
N SER A 344 -12.09 9.91 5.09
CA SER A 344 -13.19 10.22 4.16
C SER A 344 -13.05 9.48 2.83
N GLY A 345 -14.16 9.38 2.07
CA GLY A 345 -14.15 8.96 0.67
C GLY A 345 -14.29 7.44 0.45
N LEU A 346 -13.53 6.89 -0.48
CA LEU A 346 -13.63 5.50 -0.92
C LEU A 346 -12.26 4.82 -0.94
N ILE A 347 -12.18 3.67 -0.28
CA ILE A 347 -10.99 2.82 -0.21
C ILE A 347 -11.41 1.44 -0.69
N GLU A 348 -10.92 0.97 -1.82
CA GLU A 348 -11.34 -0.33 -2.34
C GLU A 348 -10.27 -1.14 -3.05
N ASP A 349 -10.39 -2.47 -3.02
CA ASP A 349 -9.53 -3.38 -3.78
C ASP A 349 -8.03 -3.25 -3.43
N ASN A 350 -7.72 -2.79 -2.21
CA ASN A 350 -6.35 -2.59 -1.75
C ASN A 350 -5.81 -3.82 -1.01
N SER A 351 -4.49 -3.99 -1.04
CA SER A 351 -3.80 -5.04 -0.28
C SER A 351 -2.74 -4.44 0.64
N TYR A 352 -2.64 -4.96 1.85
CA TYR A 352 -1.81 -4.41 2.91
C TYR A 352 -0.84 -5.43 3.47
N TRP A 353 0.38 -4.98 3.74
CA TRP A 353 1.40 -5.68 4.51
C TRP A 353 1.91 -4.70 5.58
N GLY A 354 1.29 -4.75 6.77
CA GLY A 354 1.75 -3.93 7.90
C GLY A 354 3.07 -4.47 8.45
N MET A 355 4.05 -3.61 8.67
CA MET A 355 5.26 -3.95 9.43
C MET A 355 5.01 -3.77 10.94
N VAL A 356 5.99 -3.28 11.70
CA VAL A 356 5.93 -3.22 13.17
C VAL A 356 4.97 -2.16 13.67
N ASN A 357 4.92 -1.01 13.00
CA ASN A 357 4.14 0.14 13.43
C ASN A 357 3.07 0.50 12.39
N GLY A 358 1.99 1.14 12.86
CA GLY A 358 0.91 1.63 12.01
C GLY A 358 -0.25 0.67 11.86
N ALA A 359 -1.45 1.21 11.66
CA ALA A 359 -2.61 0.39 11.35
C ALA A 359 -2.74 0.16 9.85
N ALA A 360 -3.40 -0.95 9.47
CA ALA A 360 -3.85 -1.10 8.08
C ALA A 360 -4.88 -0.01 7.75
N PHE A 361 -5.88 0.14 8.64
CA PHE A 361 -6.88 1.20 8.58
C PHE A 361 -6.77 2.08 9.83
N GLN A 362 -6.16 3.25 9.69
CA GLN A 362 -6.11 4.29 10.70
C GLN A 362 -7.39 5.14 10.63
N LEU A 363 -8.16 5.18 11.70
CA LEU A 363 -9.42 5.93 11.81
C LEU A 363 -9.19 7.38 12.27
N GLY A 364 -7.96 7.74 12.64
CA GLY A 364 -7.56 9.12 12.88
C GLY A 364 -6.66 9.29 14.10
N TRP A 365 -6.08 10.49 14.18
CA TRP A 365 -5.19 10.92 15.26
C TRP A 365 -5.82 12.00 16.16
N GLY A 366 -7.02 12.47 15.81
CA GLY A 366 -7.70 13.60 16.47
C GLY A 366 -7.65 14.88 15.66
N LEU A 367 -7.51 14.76 14.34
CA LEU A 367 -7.57 15.90 13.44
C LEU A 367 -9.02 16.18 13.06
N LYS A 368 -9.35 17.44 12.77
CA LYS A 368 -10.71 17.84 12.35
C LYS A 368 -11.19 17.01 11.15
N ALA A 369 -10.29 16.69 10.23
CA ALA A 369 -10.57 15.92 9.02
C ALA A 369 -10.91 14.44 9.27
N ASP A 370 -10.62 13.91 10.46
CA ASP A 370 -10.93 12.51 10.82
C ASP A 370 -12.41 12.33 11.18
N ASN A 371 -13.12 13.43 11.45
CA ASN A 371 -14.43 13.43 12.07
C ASN A 371 -15.56 13.51 11.04
N ASP A 372 -16.67 12.83 11.37
CA ASP A 372 -18.01 12.91 10.76
C ASP A 372 -18.15 12.53 9.27
N ALA A 373 -17.08 12.59 8.48
CA ALA A 373 -17.11 12.26 7.07
C ALA A 373 -17.35 10.76 6.88
N THR A 374 -18.27 10.44 5.97
CA THR A 374 -18.53 9.07 5.55
C THR A 374 -17.32 8.52 4.79
N VAL A 375 -16.93 7.30 5.14
CA VAL A 375 -15.96 6.52 4.38
C VAL A 375 -16.50 5.12 4.12
N TYR A 376 -16.22 4.63 2.91
CA TYR A 376 -16.44 3.24 2.54
C TYR A 376 -15.09 2.58 2.27
N VAL A 377 -14.81 1.52 3.02
CA VAL A 377 -13.66 0.65 2.83
C VAL A 377 -14.18 -0.71 2.38
N ARG A 378 -13.79 -1.18 1.20
CA ARG A 378 -14.31 -2.46 0.70
C ARG A 378 -13.33 -3.33 -0.09
N ARG A 379 -13.63 -4.62 -0.19
CA ARG A 379 -12.91 -5.59 -1.04
C ARG A 379 -11.39 -5.60 -0.82
N SER A 380 -10.95 -5.44 0.42
CA SER A 380 -9.53 -5.23 0.74
C SER A 380 -8.90 -6.47 1.38
N ASN A 381 -7.57 -6.59 1.31
CA ASN A 381 -6.84 -7.75 1.81
C ASN A 381 -5.74 -7.34 2.79
N ILE A 382 -5.63 -8.01 3.93
CA ILE A 382 -4.47 -7.91 4.82
C ILE A 382 -3.64 -9.19 4.63
N LEU A 383 -2.53 -9.07 3.88
CA LEU A 383 -1.69 -10.21 3.50
C LEU A 383 -0.73 -10.61 4.63
N ARG A 384 -0.19 -9.61 5.33
CA ARG A 384 0.70 -9.77 6.50
C ARG A 384 0.49 -8.62 7.49
N GLY A 385 0.76 -8.92 8.75
CA GLY A 385 0.78 -7.96 9.86
C GLY A 385 1.92 -8.31 10.79
N GLU A 386 3.10 -7.77 10.52
CA GLU A 386 4.34 -8.01 11.27
C GLU A 386 4.42 -7.11 12.52
N TRP A 387 3.26 -6.74 13.05
CA TRP A 387 3.13 -6.03 14.30
C TRP A 387 3.76 -6.88 15.40
N ASP A 388 4.70 -6.32 16.14
CA ASP A 388 5.11 -6.91 17.41
C ASP A 388 4.60 -6.06 18.57
N ASN A 389 4.68 -6.62 19.76
CA ASN A 389 4.24 -5.99 20.99
C ASN A 389 5.44 -5.46 21.80
N THR A 390 6.54 -5.12 21.11
CA THR A 390 7.70 -4.52 21.76
C THR A 390 7.40 -3.08 22.15
N VAL A 391 7.68 -2.73 23.41
CA VAL A 391 7.55 -1.38 23.93
C VAL A 391 8.68 -0.54 23.36
N ASP A 392 8.36 0.51 22.60
CA ASP A 392 9.32 1.54 22.22
C ASP A 392 8.86 2.88 22.81
N THR A 393 9.31 3.16 24.03
CA THR A 393 8.93 4.41 24.72
C THR A 393 9.32 5.69 23.95
N GLY A 394 10.26 5.63 23.02
CA GLY A 394 10.62 6.77 22.16
C GLY A 394 9.58 7.03 21.07
N LEU A 395 9.02 5.97 20.48
CA LEU A 395 8.03 6.03 19.40
C LEU A 395 6.59 6.11 19.94
N ASP A 396 6.30 5.33 20.98
CA ASP A 396 4.95 5.18 21.53
C ASP A 396 4.51 6.39 22.37
N MET A 397 5.46 7.28 22.70
CA MET A 397 5.24 8.61 23.28
C MET A 397 5.31 9.75 22.26
N LEU A 398 5.51 9.47 20.96
CA LEU A 398 5.68 10.52 19.96
C LEU A 398 4.44 11.43 19.86
N GLY A 399 4.61 12.73 20.06
CA GLY A 399 3.49 13.69 20.02
C GLY A 399 2.48 13.53 21.16
N ALA A 400 2.77 12.74 22.19
CA ALA A 400 1.95 12.71 23.40
C ALA A 400 2.14 14.02 24.19
N PRO A 401 1.06 14.65 24.69
CA PRO A 401 1.16 15.80 25.59
C PRO A 401 2.00 15.51 26.85
N GLU A 402 2.54 16.57 27.46
CA GLU A 402 3.18 16.47 28.77
C GLU A 402 2.22 15.85 29.80
N GLY A 403 2.71 14.90 30.60
CA GLY A 403 1.91 14.22 31.63
C GLY A 403 1.14 12.98 31.18
N VAL A 404 1.13 12.64 29.88
CA VAL A 404 0.60 11.33 29.43
C VAL A 404 1.47 10.22 30.02
N PRO A 405 0.89 9.19 30.69
CA PRO A 405 1.65 8.08 31.24
C PRO A 405 2.51 7.40 30.17
N ARG A 406 3.71 6.96 30.56
CA ARG A 406 4.54 6.14 29.68
C ARG A 406 3.75 4.89 29.29
N PRO A 407 3.84 4.47 28.03
CA PRO A 407 3.10 3.33 27.57
C PRO A 407 3.71 2.08 28.20
N ASP A 408 2.84 1.23 28.72
CA ASP A 408 3.16 -0.13 29.14
C ASP A 408 2.90 -1.09 27.97
N VAL A 409 3.27 -2.37 28.13
CA VAL A 409 3.06 -3.42 27.11
C VAL A 409 1.61 -3.45 26.58
N LYS A 410 0.62 -3.10 27.42
CA LYS A 410 -0.80 -3.09 27.07
C LYS A 410 -1.18 -1.89 26.19
N THR A 411 -0.45 -0.78 26.27
CA THR A 411 -0.78 0.51 25.63
C THR A 411 0.22 0.96 24.55
N VAL A 412 1.42 0.38 24.47
CA VAL A 412 2.43 0.65 23.41
C VAL A 412 2.01 0.25 22.03
N SER A 413 1.01 -0.62 21.93
CA SER A 413 0.63 -1.19 20.65
C SER A 413 -0.59 -0.48 20.04
N ALA A 414 -1.10 0.59 20.67
CA ALA A 414 -2.35 1.26 20.28
C ALA A 414 -2.55 1.43 18.76
N ASN A 415 -1.47 1.77 18.03
CA ASN A 415 -1.52 1.96 16.58
C ASN A 415 -1.04 0.74 15.76
N ARG A 416 -1.15 -0.47 16.29
CA ARG A 416 -0.68 -1.71 15.67
C ARG A 416 -1.84 -2.68 15.58
N GLY A 417 -2.40 -2.84 14.40
CA GLY A 417 -3.56 -3.69 14.16
C GLY A 417 -4.25 -3.43 12.82
N VAL A 418 -5.31 -4.19 12.57
CA VAL A 418 -6.08 -4.05 11.33
C VAL A 418 -6.89 -2.76 11.35
N PHE A 419 -7.72 -2.57 12.38
CA PHE A 419 -8.51 -1.36 12.59
C PHE A 419 -8.00 -0.65 13.84
N ALA A 420 -7.44 0.55 13.69
CA ALA A 420 -7.02 1.35 14.83
C ALA A 420 -7.54 2.78 14.72
N GLY A 421 -7.96 3.35 15.85
CA GLY A 421 -8.15 4.78 16.01
C GLY A 421 -7.48 5.18 17.31
N THR A 422 -6.38 5.93 17.22
CA THR A 422 -5.56 6.27 18.39
C THR A 422 -5.49 7.76 18.62
N TYR A 423 -6.39 8.24 19.45
CA TYR A 423 -6.54 9.68 19.65
C TYR A 423 -5.61 10.18 20.75
N ARG A 424 -4.65 11.03 20.37
CA ARG A 424 -3.64 11.64 21.26
C ARG A 424 -3.97 13.08 21.63
N THR A 425 -4.93 13.70 20.95
CA THR A 425 -5.33 15.10 21.19
C THR A 425 -6.15 15.24 22.46
N GLY A 426 -5.92 16.33 23.22
CA GLY A 426 -6.68 16.67 24.43
C GLY A 426 -8.09 17.26 24.19
N GLY A 427 -8.52 17.39 22.93
CA GLY A 427 -9.86 17.86 22.55
C GLY A 427 -10.91 16.74 22.50
N ALA A 428 -12.19 17.11 22.54
CA ALA A 428 -13.30 16.18 22.36
C ALA A 428 -13.62 16.00 20.87
N TYR A 429 -13.74 14.74 20.43
CA TYR A 429 -13.96 14.39 19.03
C TYR A 429 -14.94 13.22 18.89
N THR A 430 -15.60 13.12 17.73
CA THR A 430 -16.46 11.99 17.40
C THR A 430 -16.06 11.41 16.05
N VAL A 431 -15.65 10.16 16.07
CA VAL A 431 -15.33 9.37 14.88
C VAL A 431 -16.58 8.63 14.47
N ARG A 432 -17.11 8.91 13.28
CA ARG A 432 -18.34 8.25 12.85
C ARG A 432 -18.48 8.07 11.35
N ASN A 433 -19.49 7.28 10.97
CA ASN A 433 -19.88 6.98 9.59
C ASN A 433 -18.78 6.21 8.85
N LYS A 434 -18.25 5.16 9.48
CA LYS A 434 -17.18 4.33 8.91
C LYS A 434 -17.75 2.98 8.54
N HIS A 435 -17.65 2.59 7.27
CA HIS A 435 -18.19 1.34 6.76
C HIS A 435 -17.08 0.49 6.16
N PHE A 436 -16.83 -0.67 6.75
CA PHE A 436 -15.86 -1.66 6.31
C PHE A 436 -16.60 -2.89 5.79
N GLU A 437 -16.35 -3.29 4.54
CA GLU A 437 -17.09 -4.36 3.86
C GLU A 437 -16.18 -5.31 3.07
N ASP A 438 -16.37 -6.63 3.15
CA ASP A 438 -15.64 -7.60 2.33
C ASP A 438 -14.11 -7.46 2.47
N ILE A 439 -13.62 -7.63 3.71
CA ILE A 439 -12.19 -7.57 4.05
C ILE A 439 -11.71 -8.96 4.42
N VAL A 440 -10.66 -9.43 3.75
CA VAL A 440 -10.02 -10.73 4.02
C VAL A 440 -8.68 -10.50 4.70
N ILE A 441 -8.47 -11.13 5.86
CA ILE A 441 -7.25 -11.05 6.65
C ILE A 441 -6.60 -12.44 6.65
N ASP A 442 -5.62 -12.64 5.76
CA ASP A 442 -4.89 -13.90 5.64
C ASP A 442 -3.76 -14.06 6.66
N ALA A 443 -3.47 -12.99 7.39
CA ALA A 443 -2.43 -12.93 8.42
C ALA A 443 -2.96 -13.35 9.79
N GLN A 444 -2.15 -14.04 10.57
CA GLN A 444 -2.32 -14.06 12.02
C GLN A 444 -1.89 -12.70 12.58
N VAL A 445 -2.84 -11.92 13.09
CA VAL A 445 -2.61 -10.57 13.64
C VAL A 445 -2.52 -10.60 15.17
N ASN A 446 -1.94 -9.56 15.78
CA ASN A 446 -1.87 -9.50 17.25
C ASN A 446 -3.22 -9.19 17.90
N ARG A 447 -4.06 -8.42 17.22
CA ARG A 447 -5.42 -8.07 17.63
C ARG A 447 -6.27 -7.65 16.43
N LEU A 448 -7.57 -7.64 16.63
CA LEU A 448 -8.55 -7.27 15.62
C LEU A 448 -8.79 -5.76 15.62
N PHE A 449 -9.07 -5.19 16.80
CA PHE A 449 -9.56 -3.82 16.96
C PHE A 449 -8.78 -3.04 18.03
N TYR A 450 -8.44 -1.79 17.73
CA TYR A 450 -8.05 -0.80 18.73
C TYR A 450 -8.81 0.51 18.50
N LEU A 451 -9.96 0.66 19.12
CA LEU A 451 -10.75 1.89 19.11
C LEU A 451 -10.70 2.48 20.52
N GLY A 452 -9.64 3.24 20.79
CA GLY A 452 -9.30 3.73 22.12
C GLY A 452 -8.88 5.19 22.14
N SER A 453 -9.10 5.85 23.27
CA SER A 453 -8.69 7.23 23.50
C SER A 453 -7.76 7.33 24.71
N ARG A 454 -6.54 7.85 24.53
CA ARG A 454 -5.67 8.17 25.67
C ARG A 454 -6.14 9.41 26.43
N SER A 455 -6.92 10.28 25.78
CA SER A 455 -7.45 11.50 26.40
C SER A 455 -8.80 11.30 27.08
N GLU A 456 -9.43 10.13 26.92
CA GLU A 456 -10.79 9.84 27.39
C GLU A 456 -11.84 10.84 26.88
N LYS A 457 -11.59 11.46 25.71
CA LYS A 457 -12.46 12.49 25.13
C LYS A 457 -13.00 12.16 23.74
N VAL A 458 -12.76 10.95 23.24
CA VAL A 458 -13.17 10.56 21.88
C VAL A 458 -14.31 9.57 21.91
N SER A 459 -15.33 9.84 21.10
CA SER A 459 -16.48 8.97 20.89
C SER A 459 -16.38 8.27 19.54
N TYR A 460 -16.90 7.05 19.46
CA TYR A 460 -17.03 6.32 18.19
C TYR A 460 -18.51 6.04 17.94
N GLN A 461 -19.02 6.39 16.76
CA GLN A 461 -20.45 6.22 16.45
C GLN A 461 -20.66 5.67 15.04
N ASN A 462 -21.69 4.85 14.83
CA ASN A 462 -22.10 4.41 13.49
C ASN A 462 -20.91 3.82 12.68
N ILE A 463 -20.33 2.75 13.22
CA ILE A 463 -19.24 2.02 12.57
C ILE A 463 -19.74 0.63 12.22
N THR A 464 -19.63 0.27 10.94
CA THR A 464 -20.08 -1.02 10.42
C THR A 464 -18.89 -1.86 9.98
N PHE A 465 -18.82 -3.09 10.45
CA PHE A 465 -17.93 -4.15 9.99
C PHE A 465 -18.81 -5.22 9.36
N LYS A 466 -18.75 -5.35 8.04
CA LYS A 466 -19.57 -6.27 7.26
C LYS A 466 -18.68 -7.24 6.46
N ASP A 467 -18.98 -8.53 6.47
CA ASP A 467 -18.25 -9.54 5.67
C ASP A 467 -16.73 -9.46 5.93
N ILE A 468 -16.33 -9.52 7.20
CA ILE A 468 -14.91 -9.44 7.61
C ILE A 468 -14.43 -10.84 7.97
N HIS A 469 -13.40 -11.32 7.29
CA HIS A 469 -12.94 -12.70 7.41
C HIS A 469 -11.49 -12.77 7.88
N PHE A 470 -11.27 -13.20 9.13
CA PHE A 470 -9.96 -13.52 9.66
C PHE A 470 -9.66 -15.00 9.42
N ALA A 471 -8.66 -15.29 8.57
CA ALA A 471 -8.30 -16.66 8.22
C ALA A 471 -7.64 -17.43 9.37
N LYS A 472 -7.13 -16.72 10.38
CA LYS A 472 -6.46 -17.27 11.56
C LYS A 472 -6.88 -16.52 12.81
N SER A 473 -6.91 -17.22 13.94
CA SER A 473 -7.13 -16.62 15.25
C SER A 473 -5.97 -15.68 15.62
N PRO A 474 -6.23 -14.49 16.19
CA PRO A 474 -5.18 -13.61 16.68
C PRO A 474 -4.33 -14.25 17.79
N SER A 475 -3.07 -13.87 17.90
CA SER A 475 -2.15 -14.43 18.91
C SER A 475 -2.22 -13.75 20.28
N TYR A 476 -2.79 -12.54 20.38
CA TYR A 476 -2.96 -11.73 21.60
C TYR A 476 -1.75 -11.69 22.56
N GLU A 477 -0.52 -11.68 22.04
CA GLU A 477 0.70 -11.74 22.87
C GLU A 477 0.88 -10.50 23.76
N ASN A 478 0.27 -10.48 24.95
CA ASN A 478 0.21 -9.35 25.88
C ASN A 478 -0.54 -8.11 25.36
N VAL A 479 -1.43 -8.30 24.39
CA VAL A 479 -2.31 -7.24 23.89
C VAL A 479 -3.76 -7.66 23.99
N VAL A 480 -4.64 -6.66 24.01
CA VAL A 480 -6.08 -6.84 24.05
C VAL A 480 -6.72 -6.09 22.89
N ASN A 481 -7.88 -6.55 22.45
CA ASN A 481 -8.78 -5.70 21.70
C ASN A 481 -9.22 -4.54 22.58
N VAL A 482 -9.42 -3.36 21.99
CA VAL A 482 -9.90 -2.19 22.71
C VAL A 482 -11.11 -1.63 21.99
N LEU A 483 -12.23 -1.57 22.71
CA LEU A 483 -13.43 -0.83 22.34
C LEU A 483 -13.75 0.08 23.52
N SER A 484 -13.02 1.20 23.60
CA SER A 484 -13.07 2.13 24.72
C SER A 484 -13.22 3.57 24.22
N GLY A 485 -14.46 4.06 24.23
CA GLY A 485 -14.75 5.46 23.98
C GLY A 485 -14.52 6.28 25.25
N GLY A 486 -13.99 7.48 25.10
CA GLY A 486 -13.90 8.46 26.18
C GLY A 486 -15.26 8.82 26.76
N GLN A 487 -16.23 9.12 25.88
CA GLN A 487 -17.62 9.38 26.29
C GLN A 487 -18.55 8.25 25.90
N ILE A 488 -18.51 7.81 24.63
CA ILE A 488 -19.42 6.77 24.14
C ILE A 488 -18.84 6.00 22.94
N ILE A 489 -19.14 4.71 22.90
CA ILE A 489 -19.16 3.88 21.69
C ILE A 489 -20.62 3.54 21.41
N ASP A 490 -21.15 3.94 20.25
CA ASP A 490 -22.56 3.74 19.91
C ASP A 490 -22.75 3.28 18.46
N GLY A 491 -23.75 2.43 18.22
CA GLY A 491 -24.11 1.97 16.88
C GLY A 491 -22.96 1.25 16.15
N MET A 492 -22.23 0.39 16.85
CA MET A 492 -21.28 -0.52 16.20
C MET A 492 -22.02 -1.77 15.70
N VAL A 493 -21.79 -2.13 14.45
CA VAL A 493 -22.44 -3.28 13.83
C VAL A 493 -21.37 -4.25 13.34
N PHE A 494 -21.44 -5.49 13.80
CA PHE A 494 -20.68 -6.63 13.30
C PHE A 494 -21.66 -7.52 12.52
N ASP A 495 -21.56 -7.50 11.20
CA ASP A 495 -22.46 -8.16 10.26
C ASP A 495 -21.65 -9.21 9.49
N ASN A 496 -21.82 -10.50 9.79
CA ASN A 496 -21.00 -11.57 9.21
C ASN A 496 -19.47 -11.37 9.38
N VAL A 497 -19.03 -11.11 10.61
CA VAL A 497 -17.60 -11.11 10.96
C VAL A 497 -17.21 -12.50 11.44
N THR A 498 -16.18 -13.11 10.84
CA THR A 498 -15.77 -14.49 11.14
C THR A 498 -14.29 -14.58 11.49
N VAL A 499 -13.93 -15.45 12.44
CA VAL A 499 -12.56 -15.85 12.77
C VAL A 499 -12.42 -17.35 12.56
N GLU A 500 -11.52 -17.76 11.68
CA GLU A 500 -11.32 -19.18 11.29
C GLU A 500 -12.61 -19.86 10.79
N GLY A 501 -13.52 -19.07 10.20
CA GLY A 501 -14.82 -19.51 9.69
C GLY A 501 -15.95 -19.46 10.72
N GLU A 502 -15.64 -19.24 12.01
CA GLU A 502 -16.65 -19.12 13.06
C GLU A 502 -17.15 -17.67 13.17
N PRO A 503 -18.47 -17.44 13.13
CA PRO A 503 -19.04 -16.11 13.22
C PRO A 503 -18.94 -15.55 14.65
N LEU A 504 -18.61 -14.26 14.78
CA LEU A 504 -18.73 -13.53 16.04
C LEU A 504 -20.21 -13.30 16.37
N GLN A 505 -20.62 -13.67 17.58
CA GLN A 505 -22.00 -13.56 18.06
C GLN A 505 -22.15 -12.51 19.16
N SER A 506 -21.04 -12.14 19.81
CA SER A 506 -21.02 -11.34 21.03
C SER A 506 -19.68 -10.63 21.23
N LEU A 507 -19.61 -9.75 22.25
CA LEU A 507 -18.36 -9.08 22.61
C LEU A 507 -17.36 -10.05 23.28
N GLU A 508 -17.86 -11.11 23.90
CA GLU A 508 -17.07 -12.18 24.51
C GLU A 508 -16.22 -12.91 23.47
N ASP A 509 -16.69 -13.00 22.22
CA ASP A 509 -15.91 -13.58 21.11
C ASP A 509 -14.70 -12.72 20.69
N LEU A 510 -14.61 -11.48 21.21
CA LEU A 510 -13.47 -10.58 21.03
C LEU A 510 -12.47 -10.66 22.20
N GLU A 511 -12.63 -11.58 23.15
CA GLU A 511 -11.68 -11.70 24.26
C GLU A 511 -10.26 -12.06 23.78
N PRO A 512 -9.20 -11.51 24.42
CA PRO A 512 -9.25 -10.54 25.51
C PRO A 512 -9.65 -9.13 25.04
N LEU A 513 -10.63 -8.53 25.73
CA LEU A 513 -11.24 -7.25 25.36
C LEU A 513 -11.23 -6.26 26.52
N GLU A 514 -10.78 -5.03 26.26
CA GLU A 514 -11.09 -3.87 27.08
C GLU A 514 -12.28 -3.12 26.48
N ALA A 515 -13.42 -3.18 27.17
CA ALA A 515 -14.68 -2.56 26.76
C ALA A 515 -15.12 -1.49 27.76
N ARG A 516 -15.34 -0.24 27.32
CA ARG A 516 -15.86 0.85 28.15
C ARG A 516 -16.81 1.74 27.37
N ASN A 517 -17.85 2.22 28.04
CA ASN A 517 -18.86 3.15 27.50
C ASN A 517 -19.54 2.65 26.21
N ILE A 518 -19.74 1.34 26.11
CA ILE A 518 -20.34 0.69 24.94
C ILE A 518 -21.86 0.70 25.03
N GLN A 519 -22.51 1.14 23.96
CA GLN A 519 -23.95 1.13 23.75
C GLN A 519 -24.23 0.72 22.30
N GLY A 520 -25.41 0.16 22.05
CA GLY A 520 -25.88 -0.08 20.66
C GLY A 520 -24.99 -0.99 19.80
N VAL A 521 -24.28 -1.96 20.39
CA VAL A 521 -23.53 -2.97 19.62
C VAL A 521 -24.49 -4.04 19.13
N THR A 522 -24.42 -4.36 17.83
CA THR A 522 -25.22 -5.43 17.21
C THR A 522 -24.32 -6.43 16.51
N PHE A 523 -24.61 -7.72 16.72
CA PHE A 523 -24.04 -8.84 15.97
C PHE A 523 -25.17 -9.48 15.16
N ARG A 524 -24.94 -9.74 13.87
CA ARG A 524 -25.94 -10.37 13.00
C ARG A 524 -25.34 -11.10 11.81
#